data_AF-A0A8C8ZX82-F1
#
_entry.id   AF-A0A8C8ZX82-F1
#
_cell.length_a   1.000
_cell.length_b   1.000
_cell.length_c   1.000
_cell.angle_alpha   90.00
_cell.angle_beta   90.00
_cell.angle_gamma   90.00
#
_symmetry.space_group_name_H-M   'P 1'
#
loop_
_entity.id
_entity.type
_entity.pdbx_description
1 polymer ?
#
loop_
_entity_poly.entity_id
_entity_poly.type
_entity_poly.pdbx_seq_one_letter_code
_entity_poly.pdbx_strand_id
1 'polypeptide(L)'
;MKALSLLLLPALGLLVSSKIMCPMDEAINDKIQESTSSLSFAITGCTCGSACGSWDVRAETTCHCQCAGMDWTGARCCRLQVTAT
;
A
#
# COMPACT_ATOMS: atom_id res chain seq x y z
N MET A 1 10.98 37.46 -34.58
CA MET A 1 9.69 36.73 -34.45
C MET A 1 9.81 35.24 -34.09
N LYS A 2 11.01 34.67 -33.84
CA LYS A 2 11.21 33.23 -33.53
C LYS A 2 11.36 32.89 -32.04
N ALA A 3 11.79 33.84 -31.21
CA ALA A 3 12.00 33.63 -29.77
C ALA A 3 10.69 33.57 -28.97
N LEU A 4 9.62 34.21 -29.45
CA LEU A 4 8.32 34.24 -28.77
C LEU A 4 7.62 32.87 -28.81
N SER A 5 7.89 32.07 -29.84
CA SER A 5 7.33 30.71 -29.98
C SER A 5 7.96 29.72 -28.99
N LEU A 6 9.26 29.85 -28.72
CA LEU A 6 10.01 28.96 -27.81
C LEU A 6 9.63 29.15 -26.33
N LEU A 7 9.12 30.33 -25.96
CA LEU A 7 8.68 30.63 -24.59
C LEU A 7 7.24 30.15 -24.30
N LEU A 8 6.48 29.74 -25.32
CA LEU A 8 5.11 29.21 -25.17
C LEU A 8 5.09 27.69 -24.97
N LEU A 9 6.12 26.96 -25.40
CA LEU A 9 6.22 25.50 -25.21
C LEU A 9 6.24 25.05 -23.72
N PRO A 10 6.95 25.72 -22.80
CA PRO A 10 6.95 25.33 -21.37
C PRO A 10 5.59 25.51 -20.71
N ALA A 11 4.79 26.50 -21.15
CA ALA A 11 3.45 26.75 -20.63
C ALA A 11 2.44 25.69 -21.06
N LEU A 12 2.57 25.13 -22.28
CA LEU A 12 1.80 23.96 -22.70
C LEU A 12 2.22 22.68 -21.95
N GLY A 13 3.50 22.55 -21.57
CA GLY A 13 3.99 21.42 -20.77
C GLY A 13 3.40 21.39 -19.34
N LEU A 14 3.09 22.56 -18.77
CA LEU A 14 2.44 22.68 -17.46
C LEU A 14 0.93 22.38 -17.48
N LEU A 15 0.29 22.46 -18.65
CA LEU A 15 -1.11 22.03 -18.84
C LEU A 15 -1.24 20.49 -18.98
N VAL A 16 -0.12 19.78 -19.14
CA VAL A 16 -0.03 18.30 -19.11
C VAL A 16 0.45 17.85 -17.72
N SER A 17 -0.13 18.39 -16.67
CA SER A 17 -0.24 17.69 -15.39
C SER A 17 -1.72 17.62 -14.98
N SER A 18 -2.56 17.29 -15.96
CA SER A 18 -3.83 16.66 -15.62
C SER A 18 -3.47 15.32 -15.03
N LYS A 19 -3.72 15.13 -13.73
CA LYS A 19 -3.91 13.78 -13.22
C LYS A 19 -4.99 13.16 -14.10
N ILE A 20 -4.59 12.30 -15.02
CA ILE A 20 -5.49 11.41 -15.73
C ILE A 20 -6.03 10.49 -14.64
N MET A 21 -7.10 10.93 -14.01
CA MET A 21 -8.05 10.05 -13.33
C MET A 21 -9.07 9.74 -14.40
N CYS A 22 -8.72 8.87 -15.34
CA CYS A 22 -9.74 8.26 -16.17
C CYS A 22 -10.44 7.20 -15.29
N PRO A 23 -11.77 7.06 -15.37
CA PRO A 23 -12.53 6.08 -14.56
C PRO A 23 -12.00 4.65 -14.65
N MET A 24 -11.30 4.32 -15.74
CA MET A 24 -10.63 3.04 -15.93
C MET A 24 -9.35 2.86 -15.10
N ASP A 25 -8.62 3.92 -14.70
CA ASP A 25 -7.39 3.79 -13.91
C ASP A 25 -7.67 3.30 -12.49
N GLU A 26 -8.78 3.74 -11.89
CA GLU A 26 -9.27 3.25 -10.59
C GLU A 26 -9.69 1.78 -10.68
N ALA A 27 -10.43 1.41 -11.74
CA ALA A 27 -10.81 0.01 -11.98
C ALA A 27 -9.61 -0.91 -12.22
N ILE A 28 -8.55 -0.42 -12.89
CA ILE A 28 -7.30 -1.17 -13.07
C ILE A 28 -6.60 -1.35 -11.72
N ASN A 29 -6.52 -0.30 -10.90
CA ASN A 29 -5.95 -0.39 -9.55
C ASN A 29 -6.68 -1.43 -8.69
N ASP A 30 -8.01 -1.44 -8.70
CA ASP A 30 -8.83 -2.40 -7.96
C ASP A 30 -8.54 -3.84 -8.40
N LYS A 31 -8.44 -4.07 -9.72
CA LYS A 31 -8.15 -5.40 -10.29
C LYS A 31 -6.74 -5.89 -9.95
N ILE A 32 -5.76 -4.98 -9.94
CA ILE A 32 -4.40 -5.28 -9.53
C ILE A 32 -4.38 -5.64 -8.05
N GLN A 33 -5.06 -4.86 -7.19
CA GLN A 33 -5.15 -5.14 -5.76
C GLN A 33 -5.83 -6.48 -5.49
N GLU A 34 -6.93 -6.80 -6.18
CA GLU A 34 -7.61 -8.10 -6.09
C GLU A 34 -6.64 -9.24 -6.42
N SER A 35 -5.94 -9.16 -7.55
CA SER A 35 -5.05 -10.23 -8.01
C SER A 35 -3.81 -10.39 -7.13
N THR A 36 -3.24 -9.28 -6.67
CA THR A 36 -1.99 -9.25 -5.90
C THR A 36 -2.17 -9.49 -4.41
N SER A 37 -3.38 -9.29 -3.86
CA SER A 37 -3.70 -9.59 -2.46
C SER A 37 -3.41 -11.05 -2.07
N SER A 38 -3.56 -11.97 -3.03
CA SER A 38 -3.24 -13.39 -2.81
C SER A 38 -1.72 -13.68 -2.76
N LEU A 39 -0.89 -12.77 -3.30
CA LEU A 39 0.57 -12.87 -3.28
C LEU A 39 1.19 -12.28 -2.01
N SER A 40 0.48 -11.40 -1.31
CA SER A 40 0.96 -10.78 -0.08
C SER A 40 0.65 -11.62 1.17
N PHE A 41 1.41 -11.39 2.24
CA PHE A 41 1.13 -11.98 3.54
C PHE A 41 0.21 -11.04 4.33
N ALA A 42 -0.89 -11.59 4.84
CA ALA A 42 -1.78 -10.91 5.78
C ALA A 42 -1.41 -11.27 7.22
N ILE A 43 -1.54 -10.30 8.14
CA ILE A 43 -1.47 -10.56 9.56
C ILE A 43 -2.78 -11.19 10.03
N THR A 44 -2.69 -12.38 10.59
CA THR A 44 -3.84 -13.11 11.16
C THR A 44 -3.89 -13.06 12.69
N GLY A 45 -2.83 -12.55 13.32
CA GLY A 45 -2.78 -12.32 14.76
C GLY A 45 -1.42 -11.78 15.19
N CYS A 46 -1.40 -11.18 16.38
CA CYS A 46 -0.19 -10.68 17.01
C CYS A 46 0.02 -11.34 18.37
N THR A 47 1.28 -11.40 18.80
CA THR A 47 1.66 -11.74 20.16
C THR A 47 2.63 -10.68 20.66
N CYS A 48 2.49 -10.33 21.94
CA CYS A 48 3.33 -9.34 22.58
C CYS A 48 4.06 -10.00 23.75
N GLY A 49 5.26 -9.52 24.06
CA GLY A 49 5.95 -9.91 25.27
C GLY A 49 5.25 -9.41 26.53
N SER A 50 5.83 -9.73 27.67
CA SER A 50 5.34 -9.29 28.99
C SER A 50 3.85 -9.59 29.27
N ALA A 51 3.33 -10.68 28.69
CA ALA A 51 1.92 -11.08 28.77
C ALA A 51 0.90 -10.01 28.31
N CYS A 52 1.31 -9.06 27.46
CA CYS A 52 0.40 -8.06 26.92
C CYS A 52 -0.57 -8.69 25.90
N GLY A 53 -1.87 -8.62 26.18
CA GLY A 53 -2.92 -9.06 25.26
C GLY A 53 -3.49 -7.96 24.37
N SER A 54 -3.08 -6.70 24.57
CA SER A 54 -3.62 -5.55 23.82
C SER A 54 -2.73 -5.22 22.62
N TRP A 55 -3.26 -5.44 21.42
CA TRP A 55 -2.57 -5.17 20.17
C TRP A 55 -3.55 -4.73 19.08
N ASP A 56 -3.00 -4.02 18.08
CA ASP A 56 -3.67 -3.66 16.84
C ASP A 56 -2.79 -3.97 15.63
N VAL A 57 -3.40 -4.02 14.44
CA VAL A 57 -2.68 -4.11 13.16
C VAL A 57 -2.71 -2.74 12.49
N ARG A 58 -1.53 -2.24 12.12
CA ARG A 58 -1.34 -0.96 11.44
C ARG A 58 -0.90 -1.18 10.00
N ALA A 59 -1.47 -0.37 9.11
CA ALA A 59 -1.24 -0.46 7.66
C ALA A 59 -1.37 -1.90 7.14
N GLU A 60 -2.26 -2.69 7.74
CA GLU A 60 -2.58 -4.09 7.42
C GLU A 60 -1.42 -5.11 7.59
N THR A 61 -0.19 -4.64 7.75
CA THR A 61 1.02 -5.49 7.70
C THR A 61 1.93 -5.37 8.92
N THR A 62 1.58 -4.55 9.92
CA THR A 62 2.42 -4.33 11.10
C THR A 62 1.66 -4.56 12.40
N CYS A 63 2.12 -5.48 13.25
CA CYS A 63 1.59 -5.62 14.61
C CYS A 63 2.11 -4.48 15.50
N HIS A 64 1.20 -3.88 16.27
CA HIS A 64 1.52 -2.88 17.28
C HIS A 64 1.01 -3.35 18.64
N CYS A 65 1.93 -3.60 19.56
CA CYS A 65 1.61 -3.90 20.96
C CYS A 65 1.41 -2.61 21.74
N GLN A 66 0.26 -2.47 22.40
CA GLN A 66 -0.15 -1.18 22.99
C GLN A 66 0.29 -0.99 24.44
N CYS A 67 0.68 -2.06 25.12
CA CYS A 67 1.13 -1.95 26.50
C CYS A 67 2.47 -1.21 26.60
N ALA A 68 2.74 -0.59 27.74
CA ALA A 68 4.04 0.06 27.98
C ALA A 68 5.14 -0.98 28.23
N GLY A 69 6.38 -0.65 27.84
CA GLY A 69 7.55 -1.47 28.15
C GLY A 69 7.61 -2.81 27.41
N MET A 70 7.08 -2.86 26.17
CA MET A 70 7.18 -4.06 25.34
C MET A 70 8.62 -4.40 25.02
N ASP A 71 9.01 -5.60 25.43
CA ASP A 71 10.29 -6.24 25.17
C ASP A 71 10.39 -6.79 23.75
N TRP A 72 9.28 -7.35 23.24
CA TRP A 72 9.20 -7.82 21.85
C TRP A 72 7.75 -7.86 21.33
N THR A 73 7.63 -7.99 20.01
CA THR A 73 6.37 -8.13 19.27
C THR A 73 6.56 -9.18 18.20
N GLY A 74 5.59 -10.08 18.06
CA GLY A 74 5.53 -11.11 17.03
C GLY A 74 4.25 -11.01 16.22
N ALA A 75 4.34 -11.32 14.92
CA ALA A 75 3.21 -11.33 14.00
C ALA A 75 3.03 -12.72 13.40
N ARG A 76 1.79 -13.19 13.28
CA ARG A 76 1.44 -14.39 12.53
C ARG A 76 1.02 -14.00 11.12
N CYS A 77 1.91 -14.28 10.17
CA CYS A 77 1.70 -13.98 8.76
C CYS A 77 1.18 -15.21 8.02
N CYS A 78 0.12 -15.04 7.23
CA CYS A 78 -0.44 -16.11 6.38
C CYS A 78 -0.67 -15.59 4.96
N ARG A 79 -0.56 -16.50 3.98
CA ARG A 79 -0.94 -16.24 2.58
C ARG A 79 -1.58 -17.48 1.99
N LEU A 80 -2.39 -17.29 0.97
CA LEU A 80 -2.88 -18.41 0.17
C LEU A 80 -1.72 -18.94 -0.70
N GLN A 81 -1.53 -20.26 -0.72
CA GLN A 81 -0.54 -20.90 -1.57
C GLN A 81 -1.24 -21.83 -2.55
N VAL A 82 -1.25 -21.46 -3.82
CA VAL A 82 -1.78 -22.33 -4.88
C VAL A 82 -0.79 -23.46 -5.10
N THR A 83 -1.22 -24.69 -4.83
CA THR A 83 -0.45 -25.89 -5.14
C THR A 83 -0.90 -26.37 -6.52
N ALA A 84 0.04 -26.44 -7.48
CA ALA A 84 -0.25 -27.05 -8.77
C ALA A 84 -0.32 -28.56 -8.60
N THR A 85 -1.50 -29.13 -8.84
CA THR A 85 -1.76 -30.58 -8.89
C THR A 85 -1.47 -31.13 -10.27
#